data_AF-A0A6B3GY07-F1
#
_entry.id   AF-A0A6B3GY07-F1
#
_cell.length_a   1.000
_cell.length_b   1.000
_cell.length_c   1.000
_cell.angle_alpha   90.00
_cell.angle_beta   90.00
_cell.angle_gamma   90.00
#
_symmetry.space_group_name_H-M   'P 1'
#
loop_
_entity.id
_entity.type
_entity.pdbx_description
1 polymer ?
#
loop_
_entity_poly.entity_id
_entity_poly.type
_entity_poly.pdbx_seq_one_letter_code
_entity_poly.pdbx_strand_id
1 'polypeptide(L)'
;DEGAIHPWSHGHTKEYFGRLIGALSEALGFRTDIPWAGLPQRAKKALLYGHKIQTEVRYRNRYGRERAYTTPAFEGAVQFVKRRHTEAESDSSRERFEGYMREVPCPTCEGTRLKP
;
A
#
# COMPACT_ATOMS: atom_id res chain seq x y z
N ASP A 1 2.35 -5.77 -11.55
CA ASP A 1 2.61 -7.03 -10.82
C ASP A 1 4.10 -7.20 -10.49
N GLU A 2 5.00 -6.60 -11.28
CA GLU A 2 6.46 -6.58 -11.01
C GLU A 2 6.93 -5.69 -9.85
N GLY A 3 6.04 -5.22 -8.96
CA GLY A 3 6.42 -4.45 -7.78
C GLY A 3 6.62 -2.94 -8.00
N ALA A 4 5.77 -2.32 -8.83
CA ALA A 4 5.77 -0.87 -9.06
C ALA A 4 5.60 -0.02 -7.77
N ILE A 5 5.04 -0.58 -6.70
CA ILE A 5 4.91 0.07 -5.40
C ILE A 5 5.92 -0.56 -4.44
N HIS A 6 7.01 0.17 -4.20
CA HIS A 6 8.19 -0.33 -3.50
C HIS A 6 7.95 -0.82 -2.05
N PRO A 7 7.12 -0.16 -1.21
CA PRO A 7 6.80 -0.66 0.13
C PRO A 7 6.23 -2.09 0.17
N TRP A 8 5.65 -2.55 -0.94
CA TRP A 8 5.01 -3.85 -1.06
C TRP A 8 5.79 -4.84 -1.92
N SER A 9 6.94 -4.45 -2.49
CA SER A 9 7.66 -5.27 -3.46
C SER A 9 8.75 -6.16 -2.87
N HIS A 10 8.92 -6.20 -1.55
CA HIS A 10 10.06 -6.84 -0.89
C HIS A 10 9.68 -8.00 0.03
N GLY A 11 10.43 -9.09 -0.05
CA GLY A 11 10.34 -10.22 0.89
C GLY A 11 8.97 -10.89 0.92
N HIS A 12 8.58 -11.39 2.11
CA HIS A 12 7.34 -12.14 2.30
C HIS A 12 6.05 -11.31 2.08
N THR A 13 6.13 -9.98 2.09
CA THR A 13 4.96 -9.13 1.86
C THR A 13 4.58 -9.04 0.38
N LYS A 14 5.53 -9.31 -0.55
CA LYS A 14 5.29 -9.26 -1.99
C LYS A 14 4.15 -10.17 -2.44
N GLU A 15 4.15 -11.42 -2.00
CA GLU A 15 3.08 -12.37 -2.36
C GLU A 15 1.73 -11.96 -1.78
N TYR A 16 1.72 -11.50 -0.52
CA TYR A 16 0.51 -11.06 0.17
C TYR A 16 -0.13 -9.86 -0.55
N PHE A 17 0.65 -8.81 -0.79
CA PHE A 17 0.16 -7.63 -1.51
C PHE A 17 -0.14 -7.92 -2.97
N GLY A 18 0.60 -8.82 -3.63
CA GLY A 18 0.29 -9.25 -4.98
C GLY A 18 -1.12 -9.84 -5.09
N ARG A 19 -1.51 -10.70 -4.14
CA ARG A 19 -2.87 -11.26 -4.08
C ARG A 19 -3.94 -10.19 -3.83
N LEU A 20 -3.68 -9.27 -2.90
CA LEU A 20 -4.59 -8.14 -2.63
C LEU A 20 -4.77 -7.22 -3.83
N ILE A 21 -3.68 -6.88 -4.52
CA ILE A 21 -3.72 -6.02 -5.70
C ILE A 21 -4.44 -6.73 -6.85
N GLY A 22 -4.25 -8.05 -7.01
CA GLY A 22 -5.00 -8.85 -7.99
C GLY A 22 -6.51 -8.77 -7.74
N ALA A 23 -6.94 -9.05 -6.51
CA ALA A 23 -8.35 -8.94 -6.13
C ALA A 23 -8.91 -7.52 -6.34
N LEU A 24 -8.12 -6.49 -5.99
CA LEU A 24 -8.48 -5.09 -6.21
C LEU A 24 -8.61 -4.75 -7.70
N SER A 25 -7.74 -5.32 -8.54
CA SER A 25 -7.75 -5.11 -9.98
C SER A 25 -8.96 -5.72 -10.66
N GLU A 26 -9.39 -6.90 -10.20
CA GLU A 26 -10.62 -7.53 -10.64
C GLU A 26 -11.84 -6.69 -10.23
N ALA A 27 -11.86 -6.23 -8.97
CA ALA A 27 -12.97 -5.46 -8.42
C ALA A 27 -13.12 -4.06 -9.05
N LEU A 28 -12.02 -3.40 -9.43
CA LEU A 28 -12.01 -2.06 -10.03
C LEU A 28 -11.82 -2.03 -11.56
N GLY A 29 -11.65 -3.20 -12.18
CA GLY A 29 -11.44 -3.35 -13.61
C GLY A 29 -10.22 -2.57 -14.12
N PHE A 30 -9.02 -2.91 -13.62
CA PHE A 30 -7.76 -2.40 -14.17
C PHE A 30 -6.75 -3.53 -14.38
N ARG A 31 -5.76 -3.27 -15.24
CA ARG A 31 -4.71 -4.22 -15.59
C ARG A 31 -3.52 -4.08 -14.65
N THR A 32 -2.96 -5.21 -14.20
CA THR A 32 -1.75 -5.24 -13.35
C THR A 32 -0.46 -5.44 -14.12
N ASP A 33 -0.56 -5.86 -15.39
CA ASP A 33 0.53 -6.22 -16.31
C ASP A 33 0.95 -5.04 -17.22
N ILE A 34 0.58 -3.81 -16.85
CA ILE A 34 0.95 -2.60 -17.57
C ILE A 34 1.82 -1.67 -16.69
N PRO A 35 2.66 -0.81 -17.31
CA PRO A 35 3.47 0.14 -16.56
C PRO A 35 2.60 1.09 -15.72
N TRP A 36 3.13 1.54 -14.57
CA TRP A 36 2.44 2.47 -13.67
C TRP A 36 1.89 3.70 -14.39
N ALA A 37 2.67 4.27 -15.32
CA ALA A 37 2.27 5.43 -16.11
C ALA A 37 0.95 5.21 -16.86
N GLY A 38 0.74 4.00 -17.39
CA GLY A 38 -0.46 3.60 -18.16
C GLY A 38 -1.69 3.26 -17.31
N LEU A 39 -1.57 3.21 -15.98
CA LEU A 39 -2.72 2.91 -15.13
C LEU A 39 -3.74 4.06 -15.14
N PRO A 40 -5.05 3.75 -15.17
CA PRO A 40 -6.11 4.73 -14.98
C PRO A 40 -5.96 5.49 -13.66
N GLN A 41 -6.33 6.77 -13.63
CA GLN A 41 -6.20 7.60 -12.44
C GLN A 41 -6.97 7.04 -11.23
N ARG A 42 -8.12 6.39 -11.46
CA ARG A 42 -8.88 5.69 -10.42
C ARG A 42 -8.08 4.57 -9.75
N ALA A 43 -7.32 3.81 -10.54
CA ALA A 43 -6.50 2.70 -10.05
C ALA A 43 -5.30 3.22 -9.26
N LYS A 44 -4.62 4.24 -9.78
CA LYS A 44 -3.52 4.93 -9.06
C LYS A 44 -4.00 5.46 -7.71
N LYS A 45 -5.16 6.13 -7.67
CA LYS A 45 -5.74 6.67 -6.44
C LYS A 45 -6.09 5.55 -5.44
N ALA A 46 -6.72 4.47 -5.90
CA ALA A 46 -7.04 3.31 -5.06
C ALA A 46 -5.78 2.66 -4.47
N LEU A 47 -4.73 2.50 -5.28
CA LEU A 47 -3.47 1.91 -4.86
C LEU A 47 -2.72 2.79 -3.84
N LEU A 48 -2.74 4.12 -4.00
CA LEU A 48 -2.03 5.04 -3.12
C LEU A 48 -2.79 5.35 -1.82
N TYR A 49 -4.08 5.65 -1.93
CA TYR A 49 -4.87 6.20 -0.82
C TYR A 49 -5.92 5.24 -0.27
N GLY A 50 -6.02 4.05 -0.85
CA GLY A 50 -7.00 3.05 -0.45
C GLY A 50 -8.31 3.17 -1.20
N HIS A 51 -9.17 2.17 -1.01
CA HIS A 51 -10.50 2.12 -1.59
C HIS A 51 -11.43 1.32 -0.67
N LYS A 52 -12.66 1.79 -0.45
CA LYS A 52 -13.66 1.12 0.41
C LYS A 52 -14.34 -0.08 -0.25
N ILE A 53 -13.76 -0.62 -1.32
CA ILE A 53 -14.36 -1.75 -2.03
C ILE A 53 -14.02 -3.02 -1.27
N GLN A 54 -15.06 -3.78 -0.95
CA GLN A 54 -14.87 -5.10 -0.37
C GLN A 54 -14.18 -5.99 -1.40
N THR A 55 -13.06 -6.58 -1.02
CA THR A 55 -12.25 -7.43 -1.90
C THR A 55 -12.11 -8.81 -1.27
N GLU A 56 -12.56 -9.83 -2.00
CA GLU A 56 -12.33 -11.23 -1.61
C GLU A 56 -11.01 -11.69 -2.23
N VAL A 57 -10.07 -12.12 -1.39
CA VAL A 57 -8.78 -12.63 -1.82
C VAL A 57 -8.79 -14.14 -1.71
N ARG A 58 -8.66 -14.82 -2.85
CA ARG A 58 -8.52 -16.27 -2.94
C ARG A 58 -7.08 -16.65 -3.21
N TYR A 59 -6.54 -17.61 -2.46
CA TYR A 59 -5.20 -18.12 -2.70
C TYR A 59 -5.06 -19.59 -2.32
N ARG A 60 -4.18 -20.29 -3.02
CA ARG A 60 -3.77 -21.65 -2.68
C ARG A 60 -2.59 -21.59 -1.72
N ASN A 61 -2.69 -22.26 -0.58
CA ASN A 61 -1.58 -22.35 0.37
C ASN A 61 -0.52 -23.35 -0.11
N ARG A 62 0.63 -23.41 0.59
CA ARG A 62 1.73 -24.34 0.29
C ARG A 62 1.35 -25.83 0.38
N TYR A 63 0.23 -26.16 1.04
CA TYR A 63 -0.29 -27.52 1.20
C TYR A 63 -1.40 -27.84 0.18
N GLY A 64 -1.58 -26.97 -0.82
CA GLY A 64 -2.54 -27.16 -1.89
C GLY A 64 -4.00 -26.88 -1.54
N ARG A 65 -4.32 -26.43 -0.32
CA ARG A 65 -5.67 -26.06 0.09
C ARG A 65 -5.98 -24.63 -0.34
N GLU A 66 -7.18 -24.41 -0.87
CA GLU A 66 -7.71 -23.07 -1.11
C GLU A 66 -8.08 -22.40 0.21
N ARG A 67 -7.75 -21.11 0.29
CA ARG A 67 -8.17 -20.22 1.37
C ARG A 67 -8.73 -18.96 0.75
N ALA A 68 -9.82 -18.46 1.32
CA ALA A 68 -10.39 -17.18 0.97
C ALA A 68 -10.46 -16.32 2.24
N TYR A 69 -10.22 -15.03 2.09
CA TYR A 69 -10.52 -14.04 3.12
C TYR A 69 -11.03 -12.77 2.47
N THR A 70 -11.90 -12.06 3.18
CA THR A 70 -12.49 -10.82 2.70
C THR A 70 -11.89 -9.65 3.44
N THR A 71 -11.45 -8.64 2.71
CA THR A 71 -11.02 -7.36 3.28
C THR A 71 -12.09 -6.32 3.00
N PRO A 72 -12.63 -5.63 4.03
CA PRO A 72 -13.72 -4.67 3.84
C PRO A 72 -13.26 -3.39 3.12
N ALA A 73 -11.97 -3.03 3.22
CA ALA A 73 -11.38 -1.91 2.52
C ALA A 73 -9.90 -2.14 2.24
N PHE A 74 -9.45 -1.70 1.07
CA PHE A 74 -8.04 -1.64 0.74
C PHE A 74 -7.39 -0.41 1.38
N GLU A 75 -6.33 -0.60 2.17
CA GLU A 75 -5.66 0.46 2.95
C GLU A 75 -4.96 1.51 2.07
N GLY A 76 -4.27 1.08 1.02
CA GLY A 76 -3.44 1.95 0.19
C GLY A 76 -2.01 2.15 0.72
N ALA A 77 -1.08 2.45 -0.19
CA ALA A 77 0.34 2.50 0.11
C ALA A 77 0.72 3.61 1.10
N VAL A 78 0.08 4.78 0.98
CA VAL A 78 0.37 5.93 1.83
C VAL A 78 -0.04 5.66 3.27
N GLN A 79 -1.24 5.12 3.48
CA GLN A 79 -1.72 4.80 4.83
C GLN A 79 -0.92 3.66 5.44
N PHE A 80 -0.59 2.64 4.65
CA PHE A 80 0.28 1.55 5.07
C PHE A 80 1.63 2.06 5.57
N VAL A 81 2.32 2.91 4.80
CA VAL A 81 3.63 3.46 5.19
C VAL A 81 3.51 4.31 6.47
N LYS A 82 2.51 5.19 6.56
CA LYS A 82 2.28 6.02 7.75
C LYS A 82 2.05 5.16 8.99
N ARG A 83 1.14 4.18 8.91
CA ARG A 83 0.83 3.31 10.04
C ARG A 83 2.04 2.48 10.45
N ARG A 84 2.75 1.88 9.49
CA ARG A 84 3.95 1.07 9.78
C ARG A 84 5.10 1.87 10.37
N HIS A 85 5.22 3.15 10.02
CA HIS A 85 6.16 4.09 10.66
C HIS A 85 5.76 4.39 12.11
N THR A 86 4.49 4.75 12.35
CA THR A 86 3.99 5.07 13.70
C THR A 86 4.03 3.86 14.64
N GLU A 87 3.69 2.67 14.15
CA GLU A 87 3.68 1.40 14.91
C GLU A 87 5.07 0.73 14.99
N ALA A 88 6.12 1.34 14.42
CA ALA A 88 7.46 0.74 14.46
C ALA A 88 8.04 0.73 15.87
N GLU A 89 8.31 -0.47 16.38
CA GLU A 89 8.94 -0.69 17.70
C GLU A 89 10.47 -0.62 17.66
N SER A 90 11.09 -0.70 16.47
CA SER A 90 12.54 -0.58 16.29
C SER A 90 12.91 0.61 15.41
N ASP A 91 14.06 1.23 15.70
CA ASP A 91 14.60 2.34 14.91
C ASP A 91 14.84 1.92 13.46
N SER A 92 15.42 0.73 13.24
CA SER A 92 15.63 0.17 11.90
C SER A 92 14.34 0.01 11.10
N SER A 93 13.23 -0.36 11.75
CA SER A 93 11.93 -0.46 11.08
C SER A 93 11.38 0.95 10.80
N ARG A 94 11.57 1.90 11.71
CA ARG A 94 11.11 3.28 11.57
C ARG A 94 11.83 3.97 10.41
N GLU A 95 13.16 3.96 10.39
CA GLU A 95 14.00 4.51 9.33
C GLU A 95 13.65 3.94 7.96
N ARG A 96 13.39 2.62 7.88
CA ARG A 96 12.96 1.97 6.64
C ARG A 96 11.69 2.60 6.06
N PHE A 97 10.72 2.97 6.89
CA PHE A 97 9.49 3.62 6.42
C PHE A 97 9.65 5.14 6.26
N GLU A 98 10.52 5.78 7.03
CA GLU A 98 10.90 7.19 6.84
C GLU A 98 11.53 7.44 5.46
N GLY A 99 12.24 6.47 4.89
CA GLY A 99 12.79 6.57 3.54
C GLY A 99 11.75 6.82 2.43
N TYR A 100 10.46 6.62 2.68
CA TYR A 100 9.37 6.99 1.75
C TYR A 100 8.71 8.33 2.08
N MET A 101 9.13 8.98 3.15
CA MET A 101 8.62 10.26 3.64
C MET A 101 9.63 11.36 3.35
N ARG A 102 9.17 12.60 3.43
CA ARG A 102 10.05 13.76 3.41
C ARG A 102 9.55 14.77 4.43
N GLU A 103 10.48 15.50 5.02
CA GLU A 103 10.13 16.65 5.83
C GLU A 103 9.56 17.75 4.93
N VAL A 104 8.47 18.34 5.39
CA VAL A 104 7.83 19.49 4.75
C VAL A 104 7.62 20.57 5.79
N PRO A 105 7.69 21.86 5.43
CA PRO A 105 7.39 22.95 6.35
C PRO A 105 6.03 22.73 7.01
N CYS A 106 6.00 22.87 8.33
CA CYS A 106 4.74 22.75 9.08
C CYS A 106 3.77 23.84 8.61
N PRO A 107 2.53 23.50 8.21
CA PRO A 107 1.58 24.48 7.70
C PRO A 107 1.13 25.49 8.76
N THR A 108 1.27 25.18 10.05
CA THR A 108 0.86 26.07 11.15
C THR A 108 1.88 27.17 11.43
N CYS A 109 3.18 26.87 11.36
CA CYS A 109 4.24 27.82 11.68
C CYS A 109 5.13 28.16 10.47
N GLU A 110 4.79 27.65 9.29
CA GLU A 110 5.57 27.80 8.05
C GLU A 110 7.05 27.39 8.19
N GLY A 111 7.35 26.50 9.13
CA GLY A 111 8.71 26.07 9.44
C GLY A 111 9.48 26.98 10.41
N THR A 112 8.90 28.09 10.87
CA THR A 112 9.52 28.97 11.88
C THR A 112 9.66 28.30 13.25
N ARG A 113 8.84 27.28 13.53
CA ARG A 113 8.74 26.60 14.84
C ARG A 113 8.38 27.54 15.99
N LEU A 114 7.87 28.73 15.67
CA LEU A 114 7.33 29.70 16.62
C LEU A 114 5.84 29.47 16.83
N LYS A 115 5.34 29.90 17.99
CA LYS A 115 3.89 29.93 18.24
C LYS A 115 3.25 31.01 17.34
N PRO A 116 2.15 30.68 16.64
CA PRO A 116 1.41 31.64 15.83
C PRO A 116 0.69 32.70 16.69
#